data_AF-Q7XZ09-F1
#
_entry.id   AF-Q7XZ09-F1
#
_cell.length_a   1.000
_cell.length_b   1.000
_cell.length_c   1.000
_cell.angle_alpha   90.00
_cell.angle_beta   90.00
_cell.angle_gamma   90.00
#
_symmetry.space_group_name_H-M   'P 1'
#
loop_
_entity.id
_entity.type
_entity.pdbx_description
1 polymer ?
#
loop_
_entity_poly.entity_id
_entity_poly.type
_entity_poly.pdbx_seq_one_letter_code
_entity_poly.pdbx_strand_id
1 'polypeptide(L)'
;MGNMVPAFVKAMEDYKADFPSFAERGWGATVKAERWNGRHVMFGWLVFWITAYCKGHGLLPDPSVLLDLSQWGPVASLGDSTPISQQRAIVLVAHIHVLFVSIAAAIAPFSFQDKLLLEPGEADDAPAGLFPPMAPGLTKDAEIWNGRVAMVGLICLVAQAVGTKTPILDVVNMWFGSLFY
;
A
#
# COMPACT_ATOMS: atom_id res chain seq x y z
N MET A 1 -3.09 -17.55 37.72
CA MET A 1 -3.74 -17.29 36.42
C MET A 1 -2.64 -16.98 35.44
N GLY A 2 -2.35 -17.87 34.48
CA GLY A 2 -1.28 -17.64 33.51
C GLY A 2 -1.64 -16.45 32.62
N ASN A 3 -0.74 -15.50 32.47
CA ASN A 3 -0.90 -14.38 31.54
C ASN A 3 -1.08 -14.98 30.14
N MET A 4 -2.32 -14.97 29.62
CA MET A 4 -2.54 -15.32 28.22
C MET A 4 -1.89 -14.23 27.39
N VAL A 5 -0.71 -14.55 26.84
CA VAL A 5 -0.06 -13.72 25.83
C VAL A 5 -1.05 -13.57 24.68
N PRO A 6 -1.38 -12.33 24.25
CA PRO A 6 -2.31 -12.12 23.14
C PRO A 6 -1.86 -12.92 21.91
N ALA A 7 -2.80 -13.54 21.19
CA ALA A 7 -2.50 -14.44 20.07
C ALA A 7 -1.56 -13.80 19.03
N PHE A 8 -1.66 -12.48 18.81
CA PHE A 8 -0.78 -11.72 17.92
C PHE A 8 0.65 -11.63 18.43
N VAL A 9 0.84 -11.40 19.74
CA VAL A 9 2.17 -11.36 20.34
C VAL A 9 2.82 -12.73 20.26
N LYS A 10 2.05 -13.78 20.54
CA LYS A 10 2.51 -15.17 20.38
C LYS A 10 2.90 -15.48 18.94
N ALA A 11 2.08 -15.09 17.95
CA ALA A 11 2.39 -15.33 16.55
C ALA A 11 3.67 -14.61 16.08
N MET A 12 3.93 -13.41 16.60
CA MET A 12 5.19 -12.70 16.34
C MET A 12 6.39 -13.38 17.01
N GLU A 13 6.21 -13.89 18.23
CA GLU A 13 7.24 -14.66 18.94
C GLU A 13 7.56 -15.98 18.22
N ASP A 14 6.52 -16.73 17.81
CA ASP A 14 6.65 -17.95 17.03
C ASP A 14 7.38 -17.66 15.69
N TYR A 15 7.02 -16.57 14.99
CA TYR A 15 7.72 -16.15 13.76
C TYR A 15 9.19 -15.80 14.00
N LYS A 16 9.50 -15.11 15.11
CA LYS A 16 10.89 -14.79 15.49
C LYS A 16 11.70 -16.05 15.78
N ALA A 17 11.08 -17.07 16.37
CA ALA A 17 11.71 -18.35 16.65
C ALA A 17 11.99 -19.15 15.37
N ASP A 18 11.02 -19.20 14.45
CA ASP A 18 11.12 -19.97 13.21
C ASP A 18 12.02 -19.28 12.17
N PHE A 19 12.03 -17.94 12.14
CA PHE A 19 12.70 -17.13 11.11
C PHE A 19 13.53 -15.98 11.67
N PRO A 20 14.54 -16.25 12.53
CA PRO A 20 15.30 -15.22 13.23
C PRO A 20 16.02 -14.25 12.29
N SER A 21 16.65 -14.76 11.23
CA SER A 21 17.39 -13.94 10.25
C SER A 21 16.53 -12.92 9.49
N PHE A 22 15.23 -13.20 9.35
CA PHE A 22 14.26 -12.31 8.71
C PHE A 22 13.67 -11.32 9.72
N ALA A 23 13.35 -11.81 10.91
CA ALA A 23 12.80 -10.98 11.97
C ALA A 23 13.80 -9.92 12.47
N GLU A 24 15.10 -10.25 12.54
CA GLU A 24 16.17 -9.29 12.88
C GLU A 24 16.24 -8.11 11.91
N ARG A 25 15.81 -8.29 10.66
CA ARG A 25 15.79 -7.21 9.65
C ARG A 25 14.48 -6.42 9.67
N GLY A 26 13.54 -6.75 10.55
CA GLY A 26 12.20 -6.16 10.57
C GLY A 26 11.33 -6.62 9.40
N TRP A 27 11.56 -7.83 8.89
CA TRP A 27 10.78 -8.42 7.79
C TRP A 27 9.83 -9.51 8.31
N GLY A 28 8.73 -9.74 7.61
CA GLY A 28 7.70 -10.71 7.99
C GLY A 28 6.71 -10.18 9.04
N ALA A 29 6.34 -11.03 10.00
CA ALA A 29 5.39 -10.68 11.06
C ALA A 29 6.06 -9.83 12.17
N THR A 30 6.46 -8.61 11.82
CA THR A 30 7.13 -7.63 12.71
C THR A 30 6.36 -6.31 12.75
N VAL A 31 6.60 -5.50 13.79
CA VAL A 31 5.92 -4.20 13.95
C VAL A 31 6.37 -3.23 12.85
N LYS A 32 7.66 -3.29 12.49
CA LYS A 32 8.21 -2.51 11.37
C LYS A 32 7.50 -2.79 10.05
N ALA A 33 7.29 -4.06 9.70
CA ALA A 33 6.58 -4.44 8.48
C ALA A 33 5.11 -3.99 8.51
N GLU A 34 4.43 -4.11 9.65
CA GLU A 34 3.06 -3.62 9.82
C GLU A 34 2.98 -2.11 9.56
N ARG A 35 3.88 -1.32 10.15
CA ARG A 35 3.89 0.14 9.98
C ARG A 35 4.15 0.54 8.54
N TRP A 36 5.14 -0.07 7.89
CA TRP A 36 5.45 0.22 6.49
C TRP A 36 4.31 -0.16 5.55
N ASN A 37 3.66 -1.30 5.75
CA ASN A 37 2.48 -1.68 4.97
C ASN A 37 1.31 -0.71 5.21
N GLY A 38 1.08 -0.31 6.46
CA GLY A 38 0.11 0.72 6.81
C GLY A 38 0.33 2.03 6.04
N ARG A 39 1.58 2.53 5.99
CA ARG A 39 1.96 3.71 5.21
C ARG A 39 1.67 3.55 3.72
N HIS A 40 2.04 2.41 3.13
CA HIS A 40 1.78 2.14 1.72
C HIS A 40 0.29 2.10 1.39
N VAL A 41 -0.52 1.46 2.24
CA VAL A 41 -1.96 1.38 2.00
C VAL A 41 -2.64 2.73 2.21
N MET A 42 -2.25 3.50 3.24
CA MET A 42 -2.74 4.88 3.43
C MET A 42 -2.42 5.75 2.21
N PHE A 43 -1.19 5.68 1.69
CA PHE A 43 -0.82 6.39 0.46
C PHE A 43 -1.59 5.85 -0.77
N GLY A 44 -1.79 4.53 -0.87
CA GLY A 44 -2.56 3.90 -1.94
C GLY A 44 -4.01 4.39 -2.01
N TRP A 45 -4.66 4.59 -0.85
CA TRP A 45 -6.00 5.19 -0.79
C TRP A 45 -6.04 6.60 -1.37
N LEU A 46 -5.04 7.43 -1.08
CA LEU A 46 -4.92 8.77 -1.68
C LEU A 46 -4.78 8.67 -3.21
N VAL A 47 -3.96 7.75 -3.72
CA VAL A 47 -3.79 7.52 -5.17
C VAL A 47 -5.09 7.06 -5.81
N PHE A 48 -5.89 6.21 -5.15
CA PHE A 48 -7.22 5.83 -5.64
C PHE A 48 -8.16 7.01 -5.75
N TRP A 49 -8.23 7.88 -4.74
CA TRP A 49 -9.08 9.08 -4.80
C TRP A 49 -8.67 10.04 -5.91
N ILE A 50 -7.37 10.31 -6.04
CA ILE A 50 -6.85 11.18 -7.11
C ILE A 50 -7.16 10.57 -8.48
N THR A 51 -6.95 9.26 -8.66
CA THR A 51 -7.21 8.59 -9.93
C THR A 51 -8.71 8.56 -10.25
N ALA A 52 -9.57 8.30 -9.26
CA ALA A 52 -11.02 8.33 -9.42
C ALA A 52 -11.51 9.73 -9.82
N TYR A 53 -11.03 10.77 -9.14
CA TYR A 53 -11.32 12.16 -9.47
C TYR A 53 -10.87 12.53 -10.89
N CYS A 54 -9.62 12.20 -11.24
CA CYS A 54 -9.09 12.52 -12.57
C CYS A 54 -9.82 11.77 -13.69
N LYS A 55 -10.26 10.53 -13.45
CA LYS A 55 -11.09 9.76 -14.38
C LYS A 55 -12.48 10.41 -14.53
N GLY A 56 -13.12 10.77 -13.43
CA GLY A 56 -14.48 11.32 -13.42
C GLY A 56 -14.62 12.68 -14.09
N HIS A 57 -13.59 13.52 -13.95
CA HIS A 57 -13.58 14.88 -14.52
C HIS A 57 -12.89 14.98 -15.89
N GLY A 58 -12.58 13.85 -16.54
CA GLY A 58 -11.97 13.85 -17.88
C GLY A 58 -10.54 14.42 -17.92
N LEU A 59 -9.84 14.44 -16.79
CA LEU A 59 -8.43 14.86 -16.73
C LEU A 59 -7.48 13.76 -17.22
N LEU A 60 -7.93 12.51 -17.22
CA LEU A 60 -7.25 11.41 -17.88
C LEU A 60 -7.79 11.23 -19.31
N PRO A 61 -6.92 10.91 -20.28
CA PRO A 61 -7.36 10.59 -21.64
C PRO A 61 -8.34 9.42 -21.67
N ASP A 62 -9.18 9.40 -22.70
CA ASP A 62 -10.17 8.35 -22.90
C ASP A 62 -9.49 6.96 -22.99
N PRO A 63 -10.00 5.94 -22.27
CA PRO A 63 -9.47 4.57 -22.30
C PRO A 63 -9.44 3.93 -23.69
N SER A 64 -10.23 4.42 -24.65
CA SER A 64 -10.27 3.94 -26.03
C SER A 64 -9.07 4.41 -26.87
N VAL A 65 -8.34 5.44 -26.42
CA VAL A 65 -7.17 5.93 -27.16
C VAL A 65 -5.96 5.07 -26.82
N LEU A 66 -5.45 4.37 -27.82
CA LEU A 66 -4.33 3.45 -27.70
C LEU A 66 -2.99 4.17 -27.93
N LEU A 67 -1.91 3.59 -27.39
CA LEU A 67 -0.55 4.01 -27.73
C LEU A 67 -0.15 3.51 -29.11
N ASP A 68 0.72 4.27 -29.77
CA ASP A 68 1.29 3.89 -31.06
C ASP A 68 2.49 2.94 -30.88
N LEU A 69 2.37 1.71 -31.37
CA LEU A 69 3.45 0.73 -31.34
C LEU A 69 4.66 1.14 -32.19
N SER A 70 4.48 2.01 -33.20
CA SER A 70 5.60 2.51 -34.01
C SER A 70 6.56 3.38 -33.20
N GLN A 71 6.04 4.06 -32.17
CA GLN A 71 6.81 4.93 -31.29
C GLN A 71 7.36 4.19 -30.05
N TRP A 72 6.53 3.34 -29.45
CA TRP A 72 6.83 2.71 -28.15
C TRP A 72 7.35 1.27 -28.27
N GLY A 73 7.21 0.65 -29.44
CA GLY A 73 7.61 -0.73 -29.67
C GLY A 73 6.86 -1.76 -28.82
N PRO A 74 7.44 -2.95 -28.62
CA PRO A 74 6.80 -4.06 -27.90
C PRO A 74 6.48 -3.77 -26.43
N VAL A 75 7.09 -2.76 -25.81
CA VAL A 75 6.87 -2.42 -24.39
C VAL A 75 5.46 -1.90 -24.15
N ALA A 76 4.82 -1.30 -25.15
CA ALA A 76 3.44 -0.83 -25.05
C ALA A 76 2.41 -1.93 -25.37
N SER A 77 2.82 -3.19 -25.60
CA SER A 77 1.93 -4.28 -25.95
C SER A 77 1.47 -5.09 -24.73
N LEU A 78 0.27 -5.67 -24.81
CA LEU A 78 -0.30 -6.57 -23.81
C LEU A 78 0.19 -8.03 -23.92
N GLY A 79 1.27 -8.27 -24.68
CA GLY A 79 1.80 -9.61 -24.97
C GLY A 79 1.44 -10.12 -26.38
N ASP A 80 0.58 -9.40 -27.09
CA ASP A 80 0.23 -9.57 -28.50
C ASP A 80 0.57 -8.27 -29.29
N SER A 81 0.04 -8.05 -30.48
CA SER A 81 0.20 -6.76 -31.17
C SER A 81 -0.84 -5.71 -30.74
N THR A 82 -1.51 -5.91 -29.60
CA THR A 82 -2.51 -4.97 -29.07
C THR A 82 -1.84 -3.98 -28.10
N PRO A 83 -1.81 -2.68 -28.42
CA PRO A 83 -1.24 -1.67 -27.54
C PRO A 83 -2.11 -1.41 -26.29
N ILE A 84 -1.46 -1.00 -25.19
CA ILE A 84 -2.14 -0.48 -24.00
C ILE A 84 -2.78 0.88 -24.29
N SER A 85 -3.83 1.22 -23.54
CA SER A 85 -4.42 2.55 -23.61
C SER A 85 -3.52 3.61 -22.99
N GLN A 86 -3.62 4.85 -23.49
CA GLN A 86 -2.90 5.99 -22.93
C GLN A 86 -3.20 6.19 -21.46
N GLN A 87 -4.46 6.00 -21.05
CA GLN A 87 -4.86 6.08 -19.64
C GLN A 87 -4.09 5.08 -18.77
N ARG A 88 -3.99 3.81 -19.20
CA ARG A 88 -3.23 2.78 -18.47
C ARG A 88 -1.75 3.14 -18.39
N ALA A 89 -1.18 3.65 -19.48
CA ALA A 89 0.21 4.08 -19.52
C ALA A 89 0.49 5.24 -18.53
N ILE A 90 -0.37 6.26 -18.50
CA ILE A 90 -0.23 7.41 -17.59
C ILE A 90 -0.29 6.95 -16.13
N VAL A 91 -1.28 6.13 -15.78
CA VAL A 91 -1.41 5.61 -14.41
C VAL A 91 -0.20 4.75 -14.05
N LEU A 92 0.25 3.87 -14.94
CA LEU A 92 1.44 3.04 -14.72
C LEU A 92 2.70 3.89 -14.50
N VAL A 93 2.93 4.88 -15.36
CA VAL A 93 4.08 5.78 -15.26
C VAL A 93 4.03 6.57 -13.95
N ALA A 94 2.85 7.04 -13.52
CA ALA A 94 2.71 7.70 -12.21
C ALA A 94 3.11 6.78 -11.04
N HIS A 95 2.73 5.49 -11.07
CA HIS A 95 3.16 4.52 -10.06
C HIS A 95 4.67 4.27 -10.12
N ILE A 96 5.26 4.21 -11.31
CA ILE A 96 6.70 4.06 -11.50
C ILE A 96 7.47 5.24 -10.87
N HIS A 97 6.99 6.47 -11.01
CA HIS A 97 7.62 7.64 -10.39
C HIS A 97 7.67 7.50 -8.87
N VAL A 98 6.55 7.13 -8.24
CA VAL A 98 6.50 6.92 -6.79
C VAL A 98 7.42 5.78 -6.37
N LEU A 99 7.43 4.67 -7.14
CA LEU A 99 8.31 3.53 -6.86
C LEU A 99 9.79 3.93 -6.91
N PHE A 100 10.22 4.70 -7.90
CA PHE A 100 11.62 5.14 -7.99
C PHE A 100 12.03 6.00 -6.80
N VAL A 101 11.17 6.92 -6.36
CA VAL A 101 11.42 7.74 -5.16
C VAL A 101 11.52 6.85 -3.91
N SER A 102 10.63 5.86 -3.77
CA SER A 102 10.66 4.90 -2.66
C SER A 102 11.93 4.03 -2.66
N ILE A 103 12.38 3.57 -3.84
CA ILE A 103 13.64 2.81 -3.96
C ILE A 103 14.84 3.69 -3.58
N ALA A 104 14.88 4.93 -4.04
CA ALA A 104 15.94 5.87 -3.68
C ALA A 104 15.98 6.10 -2.15
N ALA A 105 14.82 6.30 -1.52
CA ALA A 105 14.69 6.45 -0.08
C ALA A 105 15.09 5.17 0.70
N ALA A 106 14.89 3.99 0.11
CA ALA A 106 15.29 2.72 0.73
C ALA A 106 16.80 2.45 0.63
N ILE A 107 17.44 2.82 -0.49
CA ILE A 107 18.88 2.58 -0.72
C ILE A 107 19.74 3.62 0.01
N ALA A 108 19.33 4.89 0.00
CA ALA A 108 20.09 5.99 0.58
C ALA A 108 19.19 6.86 1.49
N PRO A 109 18.71 6.32 2.62
CA PRO A 109 17.89 7.09 3.56
C PRO A 109 18.73 8.20 4.20
N PHE A 110 18.11 9.37 4.42
CA PHE A 110 18.73 10.41 5.23
C PHE A 110 18.80 9.98 6.71
N SER A 111 19.72 10.55 7.48
CA SER A 111 19.92 10.21 8.89
C SER A 111 18.70 10.44 9.79
N PHE A 112 17.79 11.32 9.39
CA PHE A 112 16.55 11.63 10.11
C PHE A 112 15.35 10.83 9.62
N GLN A 113 15.48 10.07 8.52
CA GLN A 113 14.39 9.28 7.96
C GLN A 113 14.31 7.90 8.59
N ASP A 114 13.10 7.36 8.65
CA ASP A 114 12.88 5.98 9.04
C ASP A 114 13.44 5.04 7.97
N LYS A 115 14.19 4.03 8.39
CA LYS A 115 14.82 3.04 7.49
C LYS A 115 13.84 1.92 7.18
N LEU A 116 13.93 1.33 5.99
CA LEU A 116 13.06 0.23 5.59
C LEU A 116 13.31 -1.02 6.46
N LEU A 117 14.58 -1.39 6.63
CA LEU A 117 15.02 -2.52 7.46
C LEU A 117 15.53 -2.03 8.81
N LEU A 118 15.50 -2.90 9.82
CA LEU A 118 16.21 -2.68 11.09
C LEU A 118 17.72 -2.73 10.86
N GLU A 119 18.47 -1.89 11.57
CA GLU A 119 19.92 -2.00 11.60
C GLU A 119 20.36 -3.21 12.43
N PRO A 120 21.55 -3.79 12.17
CA PRO A 120 22.05 -4.91 12.96
C PRO A 120 22.12 -4.53 14.46
N GLY A 121 21.31 -5.20 15.28
CA GLY A 121 21.21 -4.95 16.72
C GLY A 121 20.15 -3.92 17.16
N GLU A 122 19.41 -3.32 16.22
CA GLU A 122 18.25 -2.49 16.53
C GLU A 122 17.08 -3.38 16.95
N ALA A 123 16.52 -3.14 18.14
CA ALA A 123 15.33 -3.85 18.60
C ALA A 123 14.09 -3.33 17.86
N ASP A 124 13.21 -4.24 17.43
CA ASP A 124 11.90 -3.88 16.87
C ASP A 124 11.04 -3.14 17.92
N ASP A 125 10.14 -2.28 17.45
CA ASP A 125 9.22 -1.54 18.32
C ASP A 125 8.32 -2.52 19.10
N ALA A 126 7.87 -2.13 20.30
CA ALA A 126 7.01 -2.97 21.11
C ALA A 126 5.67 -3.26 20.40
N PRO A 127 5.15 -4.50 20.47
CA PRO A 127 3.86 -4.83 19.85
C PRO A 127 2.74 -3.96 20.43
N ALA A 128 2.05 -3.22 19.57
CA ALA A 128 0.96 -2.34 19.98
C ALA A 128 -0.34 -3.07 20.43
N GLY A 129 -0.32 -4.41 20.45
CA GLY A 129 -1.50 -5.23 20.74
C GLY A 129 -2.57 -5.16 19.63
N LEU A 130 -3.77 -5.65 19.92
CA LEU A 130 -4.91 -5.61 18.99
C LEU A 130 -5.45 -4.18 18.81
N PHE A 131 -5.52 -3.42 19.91
CA PHE A 131 -5.98 -2.04 19.94
C PHE A 131 -4.85 -1.15 20.46
N PRO A 132 -4.18 -0.36 19.61
CA PRO A 132 -3.23 0.63 20.09
C PRO A 132 -3.96 1.68 20.94
N PRO A 133 -3.29 2.30 21.92
CA PRO A 133 -3.88 3.38 22.69
C PRO A 133 -4.26 4.54 21.76
N MET A 134 -5.52 4.99 21.83
CA MET A 134 -5.98 6.11 21.02
C MET A 134 -5.42 7.43 21.59
N ALA A 135 -4.28 7.85 21.05
CA ALA A 135 -3.69 9.16 21.32
C ALA A 135 -3.96 10.11 20.13
N PRO A 136 -4.80 11.15 20.29
CA PRO A 136 -5.01 12.13 19.23
C PRO A 136 -3.72 12.93 18.99
N GLY A 137 -3.23 12.94 17.74
CA GLY A 137 -2.04 13.69 17.34
C GLY A 137 -1.27 13.04 16.18
N LEU A 138 -0.17 13.66 15.76
CA LEU A 138 0.79 13.10 14.80
C LEU A 138 1.75 12.13 15.52
N THR A 139 1.18 11.09 16.14
CA THR A 139 1.92 10.09 16.92
C THR A 139 2.05 8.77 16.15
N LYS A 140 3.03 7.94 16.54
CA LYS A 140 3.20 6.58 15.96
C LYS A 140 1.94 5.71 16.14
N ASP A 141 1.22 5.89 17.25
CA ASP A 141 0.00 5.10 17.54
C ASP A 141 -1.15 5.46 16.59
N ALA A 142 -1.32 6.75 16.29
CA ALA A 142 -2.32 7.22 15.31
C ALA A 142 -2.00 6.71 13.90
N GLU A 143 -0.72 6.65 13.53
CA GLU A 143 -0.26 6.05 12.28
C GLU A 143 -0.62 4.57 12.18
N ILE A 144 -0.37 3.78 13.24
CA ILE A 144 -0.71 2.34 13.26
C ILE A 144 -2.23 2.15 13.16
N TRP A 145 -3.01 2.96 13.88
CA TRP A 145 -4.47 2.88 13.83
C TRP A 145 -5.00 3.14 12.42
N ASN A 146 -4.61 4.26 11.81
CA ASN A 146 -5.03 4.61 10.46
C ASN A 146 -4.51 3.60 9.43
N GLY A 147 -3.28 3.11 9.59
CA GLY A 147 -2.71 2.06 8.75
C GLY A 147 -3.52 0.78 8.78
N ARG A 148 -3.91 0.29 9.98
CA ARG A 148 -4.75 -0.90 10.14
C ARG A 148 -6.13 -0.73 9.52
N VAL A 149 -6.79 0.39 9.78
CA VAL A 149 -8.11 0.69 9.19
C VAL A 149 -8.01 0.76 7.67
N ALA A 150 -6.97 1.39 7.14
CA ALA A 150 -6.71 1.46 5.70
C ALA A 150 -6.46 0.08 5.09
N MET A 151 -5.69 -0.79 5.76
CA MET A 151 -5.43 -2.18 5.34
C MET A 151 -6.70 -3.03 5.32
N VAL A 152 -7.52 -2.97 6.37
CA VAL A 152 -8.82 -3.66 6.41
C VAL A 152 -9.74 -3.11 5.32
N GLY A 153 -9.78 -1.80 5.14
CA GLY A 153 -10.54 -1.16 4.07
C GLY A 153 -10.16 -1.68 2.68
N LEU A 154 -8.87 -1.85 2.41
CA LEU A 154 -8.38 -2.35 1.12
C LEU A 154 -8.84 -3.80 0.88
N ILE A 155 -8.79 -4.65 1.90
CA ILE A 155 -9.27 -6.04 1.81
C ILE A 155 -10.76 -6.06 1.49
N CYS A 156 -11.56 -5.25 2.20
CA CYS A 156 -13.00 -5.11 1.97
C CYS A 156 -13.30 -4.59 0.55
N LEU A 157 -12.54 -3.60 0.08
CA LEU A 157 -12.68 -3.04 -1.26
C LEU A 157 -12.46 -4.10 -2.34
N VAL A 158 -11.37 -4.88 -2.23
CA VAL A 158 -11.06 -5.95 -3.17
C VAL A 158 -12.11 -7.05 -3.09
N ALA A 159 -12.52 -7.47 -1.89
CA ALA A 159 -13.56 -8.48 -1.71
C ALA A 159 -14.89 -8.07 -2.35
N GLN A 160 -15.31 -6.80 -2.17
CA GLN A 160 -16.51 -6.27 -2.80
C GLN A 160 -16.36 -6.16 -4.32
N ALA A 161 -15.24 -5.65 -4.83
CA ALA A 161 -14.98 -5.53 -6.27
C ALA A 161 -15.03 -6.90 -6.97
N VAL A 162 -14.41 -7.92 -6.37
CA VAL A 162 -14.45 -9.29 -6.89
C VAL A 162 -15.86 -9.87 -6.79
N GLY A 163 -16.53 -9.74 -5.64
CA GLY A 163 -17.88 -10.29 -5.44
C GLY A 163 -18.94 -9.68 -6.35
N THR A 164 -18.85 -8.37 -6.62
CA THR A 164 -19.80 -7.63 -7.46
C THR A 164 -19.38 -7.52 -8.91
N LYS A 165 -18.16 -7.97 -9.27
CA LYS A 165 -17.54 -7.80 -10.59
C LYS A 165 -17.50 -6.34 -11.06
N THR A 166 -17.44 -5.41 -10.10
CA THR A 166 -17.40 -3.97 -10.36
C THR A 166 -15.96 -3.49 -10.30
N PRO A 167 -15.48 -2.65 -11.24
CA PRO A 167 -14.14 -2.08 -11.19
C PRO A 167 -13.88 -1.37 -9.87
N ILE A 168 -12.66 -1.50 -9.34
CA ILE A 168 -12.28 -0.98 -8.01
C ILE A 168 -12.61 0.51 -7.88
N LEU A 169 -12.32 1.33 -8.89
CA LEU A 169 -12.60 2.78 -8.84
C LEU A 169 -14.10 3.09 -8.76
N ASP A 170 -14.95 2.26 -9.36
CA ASP A 170 -16.40 2.45 -9.31
C ASP A 170 -16.94 2.04 -7.92
N VAL A 171 -16.37 1.00 -7.30
CA VAL A 171 -16.67 0.65 -5.90
C VAL A 171 -16.24 1.76 -4.94
N VAL A 172 -15.04 2.32 -5.14
CA VAL A 172 -14.58 3.49 -4.38
C VAL A 172 -15.57 4.63 -4.55
N ASN A 173 -15.94 4.99 -5.78
CA ASN A 173 -16.89 6.06 -6.02
C ASN A 173 -18.25 5.82 -5.32
N MET A 174 -18.74 4.58 -5.33
CA MET A 174 -19.94 4.18 -4.61
C MET A 174 -19.82 4.38 -3.09
N TRP A 175 -18.70 4.00 -2.49
CA TRP A 175 -18.45 4.19 -1.05
C TRP A 175 -18.45 5.67 -0.64
N PHE A 176 -18.02 6.55 -1.54
CA PHE A 176 -18.00 8.00 -1.32
C PHE A 176 -19.25 8.71 -1.86
N GLY A 177 -20.33 7.98 -2.17
CA GLY A 177 -21.61 8.57 -2.55
C GLY A 177 -21.61 9.25 -3.92
N SER A 178 -20.84 8.70 -4.88
CA SER A 178 -20.67 9.25 -6.24
C SER A 178 -20.01 10.64 -6.26
N LEU A 179 -19.12 10.90 -5.28
CA LEU A 179 -18.42 12.18 -5.19
C LEU A 179 -17.48 12.44 -6.38
N PHE A 180 -16.94 11.40 -7.01
CA PHE A 180 -15.91 11.53 -8.05
C PHE A 180 -16.51 11.59 -9.46
N TYR A 181 -17.64 10.91 -9.72
CA TYR A 181 -18.41 10.95 -10.97
C TYR A 181 -19.76 10.25 -10.86
#